data_AF-A0A1F9X627-F1
#
_entry.id   AF-A0A1F9X627-F1
#
_cell.length_a   1.000
_cell.length_b   1.000
_cell.length_c   1.000
_cell.angle_alpha   90.00
_cell.angle_beta   90.00
_cell.angle_gamma   90.00
#
_symmetry.space_group_name_H-M   'P 1'
#
loop_
_entity.id
_entity.type
_entity.pdbx_description
1 polymer ?
#
loop_
_entity_poly.entity_id
_entity_poly.type
_entity_poly.pdbx_seq_one_letter_code
_entity_poly.pdbx_strand_id
1 'polypeptide(L)'
;MLCKKCAKDISSDVNFCPSCGTVVMEKSYKEEKEVYAQVFYEFDKKGLIPTWSWTGFLFGFIWYFFKGMWVKGLLMLTMSIFSGGALWFPFLIYCGVLGKWDYYLLKTKDKQLW
;
A
#
# COMPACT_ATOMS: atom_id res chain seq x y z
N MET A 1 -5.51 18.98 14.73
CA MET A 1 -5.66 19.66 13.42
C MET A 1 -6.95 20.47 13.43
N LEU A 2 -7.01 21.61 12.72
CA LEU A 2 -8.21 22.45 12.69
C LEU A 2 -9.16 22.03 11.56
N CYS A 3 -10.46 22.10 11.81
CA CYS A 3 -11.47 21.84 10.79
C CYS A 3 -11.44 22.92 9.71
N LYS A 4 -11.28 22.55 8.43
CA LYS A 4 -11.34 23.52 7.32
C LYS A 4 -12.68 24.28 7.24
N LYS A 5 -13.77 23.68 7.70
CA LYS A 5 -15.11 24.29 7.64
C LYS A 5 -15.48 25.12 8.87
N CYS A 6 -15.19 24.63 10.07
CA CYS A 6 -15.63 25.28 11.32
C CYS A 6 -14.51 25.75 12.24
N ALA A 7 -13.25 25.61 11.83
CA ALA A 7 -12.05 26.07 12.53
C ALA A 7 -11.91 25.58 13.99
N LYS A 8 -12.63 24.53 14.40
CA LYS A 8 -12.46 23.91 15.72
C LYS A 8 -11.33 22.89 15.71
N ASP A 9 -10.71 22.72 16.87
CA ASP A 9 -9.70 21.68 17.09
C ASP A 9 -10.30 20.29 16.99
N ILE A 10 -9.60 19.44 16.24
CA ILE A 10 -9.97 18.05 15.97
C ILE A 10 -8.74 17.16 16.20
N SER A 11 -8.98 15.99 16.80
CA SER A 11 -7.96 14.94 16.92
C SER A 11 -7.69 14.29 15.55
N SER A 12 -6.47 13.85 15.29
CA SER A 12 -6.05 13.32 13.98
C SER A 12 -6.68 11.96 13.62
N ASP A 13 -7.45 11.38 14.53
CA ASP A 13 -8.01 10.03 14.49
C ASP A 13 -9.53 9.99 14.27
N VAL A 14 -10.22 11.16 14.19
CA VAL A 14 -11.67 11.19 13.95
C VAL A 14 -12.03 11.39 12.47
N ASN A 15 -12.98 10.57 11.99
CA ASN A 15 -13.44 10.60 10.60
C ASN A 15 -14.28 11.84 10.27
N PHE A 16 -15.01 12.36 11.25
CA PHE A 16 -15.90 13.51 11.11
C PHE A 16 -15.60 14.54 12.18
N CYS A 17 -15.75 15.81 11.85
CA CYS A 17 -15.63 16.89 12.82
C CYS A 17 -16.84 16.81 13.76
N PRO A 18 -16.64 16.62 15.07
CA PRO A 18 -17.74 16.48 16.03
C PRO A 18 -18.59 17.75 16.16
N SER A 19 -18.10 18.89 15.68
CA SER A 19 -18.82 20.17 15.77
C SER A 19 -19.58 20.60 14.52
N CYS A 20 -19.21 20.12 13.33
CA CYS A 20 -19.86 20.56 12.09
C CYS A 20 -20.23 19.43 11.14
N GLY A 21 -19.92 18.17 11.51
CA GLY A 21 -20.21 16.98 10.70
C GLY A 21 -19.37 16.87 9.41
N THR A 22 -18.40 17.76 9.19
CA THR A 22 -17.56 17.71 7.97
C THR A 22 -16.58 16.56 8.06
N VAL A 23 -16.40 15.82 6.96
CA VAL A 23 -15.42 14.73 6.88
C VAL A 23 -14.01 15.31 7.00
N VAL A 24 -13.22 14.79 7.94
CA VAL A 24 -11.88 15.31 8.28
C VAL A 24 -10.78 14.41 7.71
N MET A 25 -11.05 13.10 7.70
CA MET A 25 -10.17 12.09 7.14
C MET A 25 -10.56 11.85 5.69
N GLU A 26 -10.00 12.64 4.78
CA GLU A 26 -10.01 12.26 3.37
C GLU A 26 -8.94 11.17 3.19
N LYS A 27 -9.37 9.91 3.11
CA LYS A 27 -8.45 8.77 2.99
C LYS A 27 -7.48 8.99 1.83
N SER A 28 -6.17 8.88 2.09
CA SER A 28 -5.09 9.30 1.18
C SER A 28 -5.10 8.61 -0.19
N TYR A 29 -5.84 7.52 -0.34
CA TYR A 29 -5.92 6.74 -1.57
C TYR A 29 -7.12 7.09 -2.46
N LYS A 30 -7.94 8.10 -2.12
CA LYS A 30 -9.10 8.49 -2.96
C LYS A 30 -8.72 9.02 -4.34
N GLU A 31 -7.52 9.59 -4.50
CA GLU A 31 -6.98 10.01 -5.80
C GLU A 31 -6.36 8.87 -6.60
N GLU A 32 -6.24 7.69 -5.99
CA GLU A 32 -5.67 6.53 -6.66
C GLU A 32 -6.70 5.84 -7.57
N LYS A 33 -6.24 5.26 -8.68
CA LYS A 33 -7.09 4.60 -9.68
C LYS A 33 -8.14 3.71 -8.99
N GLU A 34 -9.41 3.87 -9.34
CA GLU A 34 -10.59 3.26 -8.66
C GLU A 34 -10.39 1.79 -8.24
N VAL A 35 -9.65 1.03 -9.04
CA VAL A 35 -9.28 -0.38 -8.82
C VAL A 35 -8.54 -0.63 -7.50
N TYR A 36 -7.65 0.27 -7.06
CA TYR A 36 -6.88 0.08 -5.81
C TYR A 36 -7.60 0.61 -4.57
N ALA A 37 -8.47 1.61 -4.74
CA ALA A 37 -9.17 2.24 -3.63
C ALA A 37 -10.05 1.24 -2.84
N GLN A 38 -10.70 0.30 -3.53
CA GLN A 38 -11.51 -0.74 -2.89
C GLN A 38 -10.64 -1.72 -2.09
N VAL A 39 -9.49 -2.11 -2.63
CA VAL A 39 -8.56 -3.04 -1.96
C VAL A 39 -7.95 -2.40 -0.72
N PHE A 40 -7.60 -1.12 -0.81
CA PHE A 40 -7.01 -0.38 0.31
C PHE A 40 -8.02 -0.14 1.43
N TYR A 41 -9.30 0.05 1.07
CA TYR A 41 -10.38 0.09 2.05
C TYR A 41 -10.50 -1.22 2.86
N GLU A 42 -10.40 -2.37 2.19
CA GLU A 42 -10.43 -3.67 2.87
C GLU A 42 -9.21 -3.88 3.77
N PHE A 43 -8.03 -3.40 3.35
CA PHE A 43 -6.81 -3.45 4.16
C PHE A 43 -6.89 -2.59 5.42
N ASP A 44 -7.49 -1.41 5.34
CA ASP A 44 -7.75 -0.59 6.54
C ASP A 44 -8.68 -1.32 7.53
N LYS A 45 -9.66 -2.08 7.03
CA LYS A 45 -10.69 -2.71 7.86
C LYS A 45 -10.25 -4.03 8.47
N LYS A 46 -9.56 -4.88 7.71
CA LYS A 46 -9.23 -6.27 8.09
C LYS A 46 -7.72 -6.49 8.28
N GLY A 47 -6.89 -5.50 7.95
CA GLY A 47 -5.44 -5.64 7.96
C GLY A 47 -4.93 -6.40 6.73
N LEU A 48 -3.88 -7.20 6.93
CA LEU A 48 -3.25 -7.97 5.87
C LEU A 48 -4.19 -9.05 5.34
N ILE A 49 -4.67 -8.89 4.10
CA ILE A 49 -5.41 -9.94 3.38
C ILE A 49 -4.56 -10.39 2.18
N PRO A 50 -4.27 -11.69 2.04
CA PRO A 50 -3.60 -12.20 0.85
C PRO A 50 -4.51 -11.95 -0.36
N THR A 51 -4.04 -11.13 -1.31
CA THR A 51 -4.81 -10.78 -2.51
C THR A 51 -3.97 -11.07 -3.75
N TRP A 52 -4.48 -11.92 -4.63
CA TRP A 52 -3.75 -12.25 -5.85
C TRP A 52 -3.69 -11.06 -6.81
N SER A 53 -2.49 -10.80 -7.32
CA SER A 53 -2.14 -9.79 -8.30
C SER A 53 -1.41 -10.45 -9.45
N TRP A 54 -2.10 -10.59 -10.58
CA TRP A 54 -1.50 -11.08 -11.81
C TRP A 54 -0.33 -10.21 -12.29
N THR A 55 -0.42 -8.90 -12.10
CA THR A 55 0.66 -7.97 -12.46
C THR A 55 1.87 -8.14 -11.56
N GLY A 56 1.67 -8.30 -10.25
CA GLY A 56 2.76 -8.62 -9.32
C GLY A 56 3.43 -9.95 -9.63
N PHE A 57 2.65 -10.98 -9.98
CA PHE A 57 3.19 -12.30 -10.33
C PHE A 57 3.99 -12.30 -11.64
N LEU A 58 3.45 -11.72 -12.72
CA LEU A 58 4.09 -11.75 -14.04
C LEU A 58 5.31 -10.83 -14.13
N PHE A 59 5.26 -9.67 -13.49
CA PHE A 59 6.35 -8.68 -13.55
C PHE A 59 7.29 -8.75 -12.34
N GLY A 60 6.97 -9.53 -11.30
CA GLY A 60 7.85 -9.80 -10.17
C GLY A 60 8.39 -8.52 -9.51
N PHE A 61 9.70 -8.44 -9.30
CA PHE A 61 10.36 -7.27 -8.73
C PHE A 61 10.37 -6.05 -9.68
N ILE A 62 10.22 -6.25 -11.01
CA ILE A 62 10.13 -5.13 -11.96
C ILE A 62 8.88 -4.29 -11.67
N TRP A 63 7.79 -4.95 -11.27
CA TRP A 63 6.58 -4.26 -10.82
C TRP A 63 6.83 -3.32 -9.63
N TYR A 64 7.69 -3.74 -8.68
CA TYR A 64 8.04 -2.93 -7.52
C TYR A 64 8.79 -1.65 -7.92
N PHE A 65 9.68 -1.73 -8.92
CA PHE A 65 10.35 -0.55 -9.46
C PHE A 65 9.36 0.42 -10.10
N PHE A 66 8.41 -0.06 -10.92
CA PHE A 66 7.38 0.79 -11.53
C PHE A 66 6.44 1.45 -10.51
N LYS A 67 6.25 0.84 -9.35
CA LYS A 67 5.42 1.37 -8.26
C LYS A 67 6.17 2.28 -7.28
N GLY A 68 7.46 2.51 -7.49
CA GLY A 68 8.29 3.35 -6.62
C GLY A 68 8.82 2.63 -5.36
N MET A 69 8.63 1.32 -5.25
CA MET A 69 9.14 0.48 -4.15
C MET A 69 10.52 -0.10 -4.49
N TRP A 70 11.44 0.77 -4.89
CA TRP A 70 12.78 0.42 -5.36
C TRP A 70 13.63 -0.36 -4.35
N VAL A 71 13.56 -0.04 -3.04
CA VAL A 71 14.33 -0.75 -2.00
C VAL A 71 13.96 -2.23 -1.93
N LYS A 72 12.67 -2.56 -1.88
CA LYS A 72 12.20 -3.97 -1.89
C LYS A 72 12.57 -4.68 -3.19
N GLY A 73 12.35 -4.02 -4.33
CA GLY A 73 12.70 -4.58 -5.63
C GLY A 73 14.19 -4.94 -5.72
N LEU A 74 15.06 -4.06 -5.24
CA LEU A 74 16.51 -4.29 -5.20
C LEU A 74 16.89 -5.41 -4.22
N LEU A 75 16.29 -5.43 -3.03
CA LEU A 75 16.53 -6.48 -2.03
C LEU A 75 16.19 -7.87 -2.61
N MET A 76 15.02 -8.03 -3.23
CA MET A 76 14.60 -9.31 -3.80
C MET A 76 15.48 -9.74 -4.97
N LEU A 77 15.93 -8.78 -5.79
CA LEU A 77 16.85 -9.04 -6.89
C LEU A 77 18.21 -9.52 -6.37
N THR A 78 18.79 -8.82 -5.38
CA THR A 78 20.08 -9.21 -4.80
C THR A 78 20.02 -10.61 -4.16
N MET A 79 18.99 -10.89 -3.36
CA MET A 79 18.79 -12.23 -2.77
C MET A 79 18.64 -13.32 -3.83
N SER A 80 17.96 -13.03 -4.94
CA SER A 80 17.83 -13.97 -6.07
C SER A 80 19.20 -14.26 -6.70
N ILE A 81 20.01 -13.24 -6.93
CA ILE A 81 21.36 -13.39 -7.51
C ILE A 81 22.27 -14.22 -6.58
N PHE A 82 22.31 -13.89 -5.28
CA PHE A 82 23.14 -14.61 -4.31
C PHE A 82 22.70 -16.06 -4.10
N SER A 83 21.40 -16.36 -4.26
CA SER A 83 20.87 -17.72 -4.18
C SER A 83 21.04 -18.55 -5.47
N GLY A 84 21.69 -18.01 -6.51
CA GLY A 84 21.78 -18.66 -7.82
C GLY A 84 20.42 -18.83 -8.52
N GLY A 85 19.45 -17.96 -8.19
CA GLY A 85 18.09 -17.99 -8.73
C GLY A 85 17.11 -18.89 -7.97
N ALA A 86 17.53 -19.59 -6.92
CA ALA A 86 16.64 -20.47 -6.15
C ALA A 86 15.44 -19.73 -5.53
N LEU A 87 15.61 -18.46 -5.14
CA LEU A 87 14.55 -17.63 -4.56
C LEU A 87 13.63 -16.96 -5.58
N TRP A 88 13.90 -17.13 -6.88
CA TRP A 88 13.15 -16.46 -7.94
C TRP A 88 11.66 -16.79 -7.93
N PHE A 89 11.31 -18.08 -8.02
CA PHE A 89 9.91 -18.52 -8.04
C PHE A 89 9.14 -18.19 -6.75
N PRO A 90 9.69 -18.43 -5.55
CA PRO A 90 9.06 -17.99 -4.30
C PRO A 90 8.77 -16.48 -4.28
N PHE A 91 9.69 -15.67 -4.80
CA PHE A 91 9.49 -14.23 -4.90
C PHE A 91 8.43 -13.81 -5.91
N LEU A 92 8.26 -14.51 -7.03
CA LEU A 92 7.15 -14.24 -7.94
C LEU A 92 5.79 -14.51 -7.26
N ILE A 93 5.69 -15.61 -6.51
CA ILE A 93 4.48 -15.93 -5.74
C ILE A 93 4.24 -14.86 -4.67
N TYR A 94 5.29 -14.45 -3.95
CA TYR A 94 5.22 -13.36 -2.98
C TYR A 94 4.70 -12.06 -3.62
N CYS A 95 5.28 -11.64 -4.76
CA CYS A 95 4.81 -10.45 -5.48
C CYS A 95 3.35 -10.58 -5.93
N GLY A 96 2.93 -11.80 -6.29
CA GLY A 96 1.54 -12.11 -6.63
C GLY A 96 0.59 -11.96 -5.45
N VAL A 97 0.92 -12.47 -4.27
CA VAL A 97 0.02 -12.50 -3.10
C VAL A 97 0.06 -11.21 -2.27
N LEU A 98 1.24 -10.63 -2.12
CA LEU A 98 1.53 -9.54 -1.18
C LEU A 98 1.86 -8.20 -1.87
N GLY A 99 2.01 -8.18 -3.19
CA GLY A 99 2.35 -6.95 -3.92
C GLY A 99 1.38 -5.78 -3.70
N LYS A 100 0.06 -6.06 -3.60
CA LYS A 100 -0.92 -5.01 -3.33
C LYS A 100 -0.82 -4.46 -1.90
N TRP A 101 -0.49 -5.31 -0.93
CA TRP A 101 -0.29 -4.89 0.46
C TRP A 101 0.95 -4.01 0.59
N ASP A 102 2.04 -4.40 -0.05
CA ASP A 102 3.27 -3.60 -0.07
C ASP A 102 3.04 -2.22 -0.68
N TYR A 103 2.27 -2.18 -1.76
CA TYR A 103 1.87 -0.92 -2.39
C TYR A 103 0.96 -0.07 -1.50
N TYR A 104 0.06 -0.69 -0.74
CA TYR A 104 -0.75 -0.02 0.27
C TYR A 104 0.13 0.58 1.38
N LEU A 105 1.14 -0.13 1.88
CA LEU A 105 2.05 0.37 2.91
C LEU A 105 2.82 1.61 2.44
N LEU A 106 3.27 1.62 1.19
CA LEU A 106 3.91 2.79 0.58
C LEU A 106 2.94 3.99 0.55
N LYS A 107 1.71 3.79 0.09
CA LYS A 107 0.75 4.88 -0.12
C LYS A 107 0.09 5.43 1.13
N THR A 108 -0.07 4.59 2.16
CA THR A 108 -0.78 4.98 3.38
C THR A 108 0.15 5.27 4.54
N LYS A 109 1.30 4.59 4.62
CA LYS A 109 2.23 4.69 5.76
C LYS A 109 3.60 5.22 5.38
N ASP A 110 3.83 5.50 4.10
CA ASP A 110 5.14 5.91 3.55
C ASP A 110 6.27 4.94 3.90
N LYS A 111 5.94 3.65 4.08
CA LYS A 111 6.91 2.61 4.41
C LYS A 111 7.27 1.83 3.15
N GLN A 112 8.55 1.89 2.77
CA GLN A 112 9.08 1.08 1.68
C GLN A 112 9.33 -0.38 2.09
N LEU A 113 9.55 -0.63 3.39
CA LEU A 113 9.74 -1.96 3.98
C LEU A 113 8.51 -2.37 4.82
N TRP A 114 8.42 -3.65 5.19
CA TRP A 114 7.28 -4.23 5.92
C TRP A 114 6.94 -3.49 7.23
#